data_AF-A0A7C3XHB0-F1
#
_entry.id   AF-A0A7C3XHB0-F1
#
_cell.length_a   1.000
_cell.length_b   1.000
_cell.length_c   1.000
_cell.angle_alpha   90.00
_cell.angle_beta   90.00
_cell.angle_gamma   90.00
#
_symmetry.space_group_name_H-M   'P 1'
#
loop_
_entity.id
_entity.type
_entity.pdbx_description
1 polymer ?
#
loop_
_entity_poly.entity_id
_entity_poly.type
_entity_poly.pdbx_seq_one_letter_code
_entity_poly.pdbx_strand_id
1 'polypeptide(L)'
;MKDSKEILKLLIRKLHDGADPETLKVEFKEAIRHADASEISRVEEELIREGVSREDIQKLCDVHLSIFREALENVRVTPPPGHPIH
;
A
#
# COMPACT_ATOMS: atom_id res chain seq x y z
N MET A 1 15.09 -7.00 13.36
CA MET A 1 14.21 -6.07 12.62
C MET A 1 12.85 -6.74 12.55
N LYS A 2 11.76 -6.08 12.96
CA LYS A 2 10.43 -6.66 12.73
C LYS A 2 10.20 -6.61 11.22
N ASP A 3 10.07 -7.77 10.59
CA ASP A 3 9.93 -7.92 9.16
C ASP A 3 8.80 -7.03 8.64
N SER A 4 9.07 -6.11 7.71
CA SER A 4 8.07 -5.24 7.08
C SER A 4 6.88 -6.05 6.55
N LYS A 5 7.16 -7.29 6.12
CA LYS A 5 6.20 -8.33 5.76
C LYS A 5 5.13 -8.58 6.82
N GLU A 6 5.53 -8.80 8.08
CA GLU A 6 4.62 -9.10 9.19
C GLU A 6 3.74 -7.90 9.52
N ILE A 7 4.30 -6.70 9.44
CA ILE A 7 3.55 -5.45 9.65
C ILE A 7 2.50 -5.30 8.55
N LEU A 8 2.88 -5.48 7.29
CA LEU A 8 1.94 -5.41 6.15
C LEU A 8 0.79 -6.42 6.31
N LYS A 9 1.12 -7.67 6.66
CA LYS A 9 0.15 -8.74 6.87
C LYS A 9 -0.86 -8.40 7.98
N LEU A 10 -0.36 -7.81 9.07
CA LEU A 10 -1.17 -7.42 10.22
C LEU A 10 -2.08 -6.23 9.90
N LEU A 11 -1.58 -5.26 9.15
CA LEU A 11 -2.36 -4.11 8.69
C LEU A 11 -3.46 -4.51 7.70
N ILE A 12 -3.14 -5.42 6.77
CA ILE A 12 -4.11 -5.99 5.83
C ILE A 12 -5.24 -6.70 6.60
N ARG A 13 -4.90 -7.51 7.61
CA ARG A 13 -5.90 -8.18 8.46
C ARG A 13 -6.79 -7.18 9.20
N LYS A 14 -6.20 -6.13 9.81
CA LYS A 14 -7.00 -5.10 10.48
C LYS A 14 -7.99 -4.42 9.54
N LEU A 15 -7.57 -4.06 8.31
CA LEU A 15 -8.48 -3.50 7.31
C LEU A 15 -9.58 -4.49 6.91
N HIS A 16 -9.25 -5.79 6.80
CA HIS A 16 -10.24 -6.84 6.55
C HIS A 16 -11.26 -6.98 7.70
N ASP A 17 -10.81 -6.85 8.95
CA ASP A 17 -11.66 -6.85 10.15
C ASP A 17 -12.54 -5.57 10.28
N GLY A 18 -12.49 -4.66 9.30
CA GLY A 18 -13.32 -3.46 9.26
C GLY A 18 -12.70 -2.26 9.98
N ALA A 19 -11.40 -2.28 10.25
CA ALA A 19 -10.71 -1.11 10.77
C ALA A 19 -10.72 0.04 9.76
N ASP A 20 -10.80 1.25 10.28
CA ASP A 20 -10.90 2.45 9.45
C ASP A 20 -9.60 2.70 8.66
N PRO A 21 -9.67 2.83 7.32
CA PRO A 21 -8.52 3.05 6.47
C PRO A 21 -7.69 4.29 6.83
N GLU A 22 -8.34 5.36 7.30
CA GLU A 22 -7.67 6.61 7.67
C GLU A 22 -6.84 6.43 8.95
N THR A 23 -7.33 5.63 9.90
CA THR A 23 -6.56 5.31 11.12
C THR A 23 -5.32 4.46 10.84
N LEU A 24 -5.38 3.57 9.85
CA LEU A 24 -4.27 2.71 9.47
C LEU A 24 -3.33 3.35 8.45
N LYS A 25 -3.74 4.48 7.85
CA LYS A 25 -3.02 5.20 6.79
C LYS A 25 -1.55 5.47 7.13
N VAL A 26 -1.28 5.92 8.35
CA VAL A 26 0.07 6.26 8.81
C VAL A 26 0.95 5.02 8.93
N GLU A 27 0.43 3.95 9.57
CA GLU A 27 1.15 2.68 9.72
C GLU A 27 1.37 2.00 8.35
N PHE A 28 0.38 2.07 7.46
CA PHE A 28 0.47 1.55 6.09
C PHE A 28 1.53 2.28 5.27
N LYS A 29 1.61 3.60 5.40
CA LYS A 29 2.58 4.43 4.67
C LYS A 29 4.02 4.14 5.12
N GLU A 30 4.23 3.91 6.41
CA GLU A 30 5.52 3.48 6.95
C GLU A 30 5.89 2.06 6.50
N ALA A 31 4.94 1.12 6.53
CA ALA A 31 5.18 -0.27 6.12
C ALA A 31 5.51 -0.38 4.62
N ILE A 32 4.79 0.35 3.76
CA ILE A 32 5.01 0.36 2.30
C ILE A 32 6.29 1.12 1.93
N ARG A 33 6.68 2.17 2.67
CA ARG A 33 7.93 2.90 2.41
C ARG A 33 9.18 2.00 2.40
N HIS A 34 9.10 0.88 3.10
CA HIS A 34 10.17 -0.09 3.23
C HIS A 34 9.88 -1.42 2.55
N ALA A 35 8.78 -1.53 1.80
CA ALA A 35 8.40 -2.75 1.10
C ALA A 35 8.51 -2.56 -0.41
N ASP A 36 9.22 -3.47 -1.08
CA ASP A 36 9.25 -3.51 -2.53
C ASP A 36 7.92 -4.07 -3.09
N ALA A 37 7.56 -3.67 -4.31
CA ALA A 37 6.35 -4.18 -4.98
C ALA A 37 6.30 -5.72 -5.03
N SER A 38 7.45 -6.37 -5.16
CA SER A 38 7.58 -7.82 -5.16
C SER A 38 7.29 -8.46 -3.79
N GLU A 39 7.62 -7.78 -2.69
CA GLU A 39 7.31 -8.23 -1.34
C GLU A 39 5.81 -8.10 -1.05
N ILE A 40 5.19 -7.00 -1.49
CA ILE A 40 3.75 -6.78 -1.36
C ILE A 40 2.98 -7.90 -2.08
N SER A 41 3.31 -8.19 -3.34
CA SER A 41 2.65 -9.28 -4.08
C SER A 41 2.83 -10.66 -3.42
N ARG A 42 3.99 -10.92 -2.81
CA ARG A 42 4.20 -12.17 -2.05
C ARG A 42 3.31 -12.25 -0.82
N VAL A 43 3.17 -11.14 -0.08
CA VAL A 43 2.29 -11.06 1.10
C VAL A 43 0.84 -11.28 0.69
N GLU A 44 0.38 -10.65 -0.39
CA GLU A 44 -0.97 -10.83 -0.91
C GLU A 44 -1.25 -12.28 -1.29
N GLU A 45 -0.30 -12.93 -2.00
CA GLU A 45 -0.44 -14.33 -2.36
C GLU A 45 -0.48 -15.26 -1.14
N GLU A 46 0.32 -14.96 -0.12
CA GLU A 46 0.33 -15.72 1.14
C GLU A 46 -1.00 -15.58 1.90
N LEU A 47 -1.57 -14.38 1.93
CA LEU A 47 -2.89 -14.12 2.52
C LEU A 47 -4.02 -14.83 1.78
N ILE A 48 -3.96 -14.88 0.44
CA ILE A 48 -4.92 -15.64 -0.36
C ILE A 48 -4.84 -17.14 0.00
N ARG A 49 -3.63 -17.68 0.16
CA ARG A 49 -3.43 -19.08 0.59
C ARG A 49 -3.93 -19.34 2.02
N GLU A 50 -3.89 -18.34 2.89
CA GLU A 50 -4.44 -18.40 4.25
C GLU A 50 -5.97 -18.26 4.31
N GLY A 51 -6.63 -18.05 3.17
CA GLY A 51 -8.09 -18.02 3.07
C GLY A 51 -8.71 -16.62 2.94
N VAL A 52 -7.89 -15.57 2.80
CA VAL A 52 -8.42 -14.23 2.45
C VAL A 52 -8.91 -14.27 1.01
N SER A 53 -10.12 -13.76 0.76
CA SER A 53 -10.68 -13.73 -0.59
C SER A 53 -9.89 -12.77 -1.48
N ARG A 54 -9.83 -13.07 -2.79
CA ARG A 54 -9.22 -12.16 -3.77
C ARG A 54 -9.92 -10.80 -3.80
N GLU A 55 -11.24 -10.78 -3.57
CA GLU A 55 -12.05 -9.57 -3.56
C GLU A 55 -11.68 -8.65 -2.38
N ASP A 56 -11.36 -9.21 -1.22
CA ASP A 56 -10.93 -8.42 -0.07
C ASP A 56 -9.51 -7.89 -0.23
N ILE A 57 -8.61 -8.68 -0.83
CA ILE A 57 -7.28 -8.20 -1.27
C ILE A 57 -7.45 -7.04 -2.27
N GLN A 58 -8.39 -7.13 -3.21
CA GLN A 58 -8.64 -6.09 -4.20
C GLN A 58 -9.19 -4.79 -3.59
N LYS A 59 -9.96 -4.85 -2.50
CA LYS A 59 -10.36 -3.65 -1.75
C LYS A 59 -9.18 -2.99 -1.03
N LEU A 60 -8.22 -3.80 -0.58
CA LEU A 60 -6.99 -3.34 0.06
C LEU A 60 -6.05 -2.63 -0.94
N CYS A 61 -5.78 -3.27 -2.10
CA CYS A 61 -5.89 -2.64 -3.43
C CYS A 61 -6.11 -1.13 -3.50
N ASP A 62 -7.39 -0.78 -3.52
CA ASP A 62 -7.81 0.58 -3.80
C ASP A 62 -7.45 1.55 -2.68
N VAL A 63 -7.49 1.09 -1.42
CA VAL A 63 -7.09 1.89 -0.27
C VAL A 63 -5.60 2.25 -0.34
N HIS A 64 -4.71 1.27 -0.55
CA HIS A 64 -3.28 1.58 -0.57
C HIS A 64 -2.85 2.39 -1.80
N LEU A 65 -3.54 2.23 -2.95
CA LEU A 65 -3.31 3.07 -4.13
C LEU A 65 -3.79 4.51 -3.93
N SER A 66 -4.88 4.70 -3.17
CA SER A 66 -5.35 6.04 -2.79
C SER A 66 -4.29 6.78 -1.96
N ILE A 67 -3.71 6.09 -0.97
CA ILE A 67 -2.62 6.63 -0.13
C ILE A 67 -1.38 6.96 -0.96
N PHE A 68 -1.05 6.12 -1.94
CA PHE A 68 0.11 6.34 -2.83
C PHE A 68 -0.12 7.52 -3.78
N ARG A 69 -1.32 7.65 -4.34
CA ARG A 69 -1.71 8.81 -5.16
C ARG A 69 -1.55 10.12 -4.40
N GLU A 70 -2.05 10.18 -3.18
CA GLU A 70 -1.91 11.35 -2.31
C GLU A 70 -0.43 11.66 -1.99
N ALA A 71 0.43 10.64 -1.86
CA ALA A 71 1.87 10.85 -1.70
C ALA A 71 2.54 11.39 -2.97
N LEU A 72 2.12 10.95 -4.17
CA LEU A 72 2.65 11.39 -5.46
C LEU A 72 2.14 12.77 -5.89
N GLU A 73 0.89 13.13 -5.57
CA GLU A 73 0.31 14.44 -5.88
C GLU A 73 1.08 15.60 -5.21
N ASN A 74 1.79 15.31 -4.12
CA ASN A 74 2.66 16.29 -3.45
C ASN A 74 4.04 16.42 -4.11
N VAL A 75 4.40 15.56 -5.07
CA VAL A 75 5.65 15.65 -5.83
C VAL A 75 5.44 16.56 -7.03
N ARG A 76 5.62 17.87 -6.82
CA ARG A 76 5.73 18.82 -7.93
C ARG A 76 7.11 18.69 -8.56
N VAL A 77 7.19 17.92 -9.66
CA VAL A 77 8.37 17.93 -10.52
C VAL A 77 8.26 19.17 -11.40
N THR A 78 9.11 20.16 -11.20
CA THR A 78 9.22 21.28 -12.15
C THR A 78 10.05 20.80 -13.34
N PRO A 79 9.46 20.60 -14.53
CA PRO A 79 10.22 20.12 -15.68
C PRO A 79 11.22 21.20 -16.13
N PRO A 80 12.43 20.82 -16.54
CA PRO A 80 13.45 21.76 -17.01
C PRO A 80 12.98 22.49 -18.30
N PRO A 81 13.57 23.65 -18.63
CA PRO A 81 13.27 24.36 -19.87
C PRO A 81 13.52 23.47 -21.10
N GLY A 82 12.56 23.40 -22.03
CA GLY A 82 12.64 22.57 -23.25
C GLY A 82 12.01 21.18 -23.14
N HIS A 83 11.37 20.85 -22.02
CA HIS A 83 10.54 19.64 -21.90
C HIS A 83 9.27 19.75 -22.77
N PRO A 84 8.85 18.70 -23.51
CA PRO A 84 7.70 18.71 -24.43
C PRO A 84 6.31 18.89 -23.78
N ILE A 85 6.27 19.12 -22.45
CA ILE A 85 5.03 19.49 -21.73
C ILE A 85 4.95 21.00 -21.46
N HIS A 86 5.97 21.76 -21.88
CA HIS A 86 5.96 23.22 -21.95
C HIS A 86 5.46 23.70 -23.31
#